data_AF-A0A426Y1H5-F1
#
_entry.id   AF-A0A426Y1H5-F1
#
_cell.length_a   1.000
_cell.length_b   1.000
_cell.length_c   1.000
_cell.angle_alpha   90.00
_cell.angle_beta   90.00
_cell.angle_gamma   90.00
#
_symmetry.space_group_name_H-M   'P 1'
#
loop_
_entity.id
_entity.type
_entity.pdbx_description
1 polymer ?
#
loop_
_entity_poly.entity_id
_entity_poly.type
_entity_poly.pdbx_seq_one_letter_code
_entity_poly.pdbx_strand_id
1 'polypeptide(L)'
;MPGACLELDQLHLFYCINQAVNQSHVSLCALQKVRNPALKELLQDEEILTVATVERMVSQFLHHVKMGTWREEGWPTVWTDYSVSKLALNAYSRLLAKQQEGRGLSVNCFCPGFTRTSMTRGRGSRSPEEAAEVGVKLALLSPHQLPTGNFFKWCTPSLYSKL
;
A
#
# COMPACT_ATOMS: atom_id res chain seq x y z
N MET A 1 36.75 -6.87 8.35
CA MET A 1 35.62 -7.63 7.78
C MET A 1 35.06 -6.78 6.65
N PRO A 2 35.17 -7.21 5.38
CA PRO A 2 34.81 -6.36 4.25
C PRO A 2 33.28 -6.24 4.14
N GLY A 3 32.83 -5.00 3.97
CA GLY A 3 31.43 -4.62 3.84
C GLY A 3 30.86 -5.09 2.50
N ALA A 4 29.70 -5.74 2.56
CA ALA A 4 28.89 -6.04 1.39
C ALA A 4 28.11 -4.78 1.01
N CYS A 5 28.67 -3.97 0.11
CA CYS A 5 27.87 -3.19 -0.82
C CYS A 5 27.14 -4.19 -1.71
N LEU A 6 25.86 -4.45 -1.41
CA LEU A 6 24.99 -5.16 -2.34
C LEU A 6 24.66 -4.19 -3.48
N GLU A 7 25.27 -4.42 -4.64
CA GLU A 7 24.87 -3.83 -5.91
C GLU A 7 23.36 -4.06 -6.12
N LEU A 8 22.63 -2.97 -6.34
CA LEU A 8 21.16 -2.92 -6.41
C LEU A 8 20.57 -3.47 -7.72
N ASP A 9 21.37 -4.15 -8.56
CA ASP A 9 21.00 -4.50 -9.94
C ASP A 9 20.25 -5.86 -10.08
N GLN A 10 19.85 -6.52 -8.99
CA GLN A 10 19.11 -7.80 -9.07
C GLN A 10 17.74 -7.83 -8.37
N LEU A 11 17.28 -6.74 -7.76
CA LEU A 11 15.95 -6.69 -7.14
C LEU A 11 14.88 -6.34 -8.19
N HIS A 12 14.46 -7.35 -8.96
CA HIS A 12 13.38 -7.30 -9.95
C HIS A 12 11.97 -7.09 -9.36
N LEU A 13 11.86 -6.65 -8.11
CA LEU A 13 10.61 -6.49 -7.39
C LEU A 13 10.57 -5.17 -6.64
N PHE A 14 9.57 -4.33 -6.94
CA PHE A 14 9.28 -3.13 -6.16
C PHE A 14 8.15 -3.46 -5.17
N TYR A 15 8.46 -3.39 -3.87
CA TYR A 15 7.51 -3.73 -2.81
C TYR A 15 7.18 -2.52 -1.95
N CYS A 16 5.92 -2.10 -2.00
CA CYS A 16 5.40 -1.04 -1.13
C CYS A 16 4.84 -1.66 0.15
N ILE A 17 5.59 -1.55 1.26
CA ILE A 17 5.15 -2.07 2.55
C ILE A 17 4.16 -1.09 3.22
N ASN A 18 2.91 -1.54 3.36
CA ASN A 18 1.82 -0.87 4.04
C ASN A 18 1.70 -1.36 5.50
N GLN A 19 2.62 -0.94 6.36
CA GLN A 19 2.65 -1.38 7.76
C GLN A 19 1.51 -0.82 8.61
N ALA A 20 0.56 -1.67 9.03
CA ALA A 20 -0.61 -1.26 9.81
C ALA A 20 -0.30 -1.02 11.31
N VAL A 21 -0.81 0.09 11.87
CA VAL A 21 -0.52 0.51 13.26
C VAL A 21 -1.47 -0.10 14.32
N ASN A 22 -2.58 -0.74 13.91
CA ASN A 22 -3.53 -1.48 14.77
C ASN A 22 -4.27 -2.58 13.95
N GLN A 23 -4.97 -3.51 14.62
CA GLN A 23 -5.79 -4.56 13.97
C GLN A 23 -6.91 -3.98 13.09
N SER A 24 -7.50 -2.86 13.48
CA SER A 24 -8.46 -2.10 12.66
C SER A 24 -7.81 -1.40 11.44
N HIS A 25 -6.47 -1.36 11.35
CA HIS A 25 -5.70 -0.69 10.29
C HIS A 25 -5.37 -1.61 9.12
N VAL A 26 -5.46 -2.92 9.31
CA VAL A 26 -5.28 -3.89 8.23
C VAL A 26 -6.38 -3.76 7.16
N SER A 27 -7.46 -3.02 7.45
CA SER A 27 -8.49 -2.59 6.49
C SER A 27 -8.49 -1.09 6.20
N LEU A 28 -7.56 -0.28 6.75
CA LEU A 28 -7.49 1.17 6.51
C LEU A 28 -6.96 1.54 5.12
N CYS A 29 -6.19 0.66 4.50
CA CYS A 29 -5.71 0.84 3.13
C CYS A 29 -6.77 0.45 2.08
N ALA A 30 -7.98 0.07 2.50
CA ALA A 30 -9.04 -0.39 1.62
C ALA A 30 -9.89 0.80 1.14
N LEU A 31 -10.11 0.87 -0.16
CA LEU A 31 -11.08 1.75 -0.84
C LEU A 31 -12.43 1.85 -0.12
N GLN A 32 -12.84 0.77 0.55
CA GLN A 32 -14.10 0.66 1.30
C GLN A 32 -14.28 1.74 2.38
N LYS A 33 -13.19 2.29 2.95
CA LYS A 33 -13.26 3.30 4.01
C LYS A 33 -13.31 4.74 3.52
N VAL A 34 -13.05 4.96 2.23
CA VAL A 34 -13.39 6.22 1.59
C VAL A 34 -14.91 6.28 1.50
N ARG A 35 -15.53 7.42 1.84
CA ARG A 35 -16.98 7.63 1.68
C ARG A 35 -17.31 8.42 0.43
N ASN A 36 -16.35 9.22 -0.05
CA ASN A 36 -16.48 9.99 -1.28
C ASN A 36 -16.50 9.06 -2.52
N PRO A 37 -17.61 9.02 -3.29
CA PRO A 37 -17.72 8.14 -4.45
C PRO A 37 -16.79 8.55 -5.60
N ALA A 38 -16.62 9.85 -5.85
CA ALA A 38 -15.72 10.34 -6.90
C ALA A 38 -14.26 9.96 -6.61
N LEU A 39 -13.86 9.99 -5.34
CA LEU A 39 -12.53 9.53 -4.92
C LEU A 39 -12.35 8.01 -5.10
N LYS A 40 -13.41 7.21 -4.90
CA LYS A 40 -13.34 5.77 -5.17
C LYS A 40 -13.18 5.48 -6.65
N GLU A 41 -13.97 6.14 -7.47
CA GLU A 41 -13.91 6.02 -8.92
C GLU A 41 -12.51 6.41 -9.44
N LEU A 42 -11.98 7.54 -8.98
CA LEU A 42 -10.63 8.00 -9.27
C LEU A 42 -9.55 6.96 -8.97
N LEU A 43 -9.71 6.28 -7.83
CA LEU A 43 -8.77 5.27 -7.35
C LEU A 43 -8.97 3.89 -7.99
N GLN A 44 -10.12 3.64 -8.62
CA GLN A 44 -10.47 2.35 -9.24
C GLN A 44 -10.15 2.33 -10.73
N ASP A 45 -10.31 3.46 -11.42
CA ASP A 45 -10.10 3.61 -12.85
C ASP A 45 -8.60 3.64 -13.20
N GLU A 46 -8.15 2.60 -13.93
CA GLU A 46 -6.75 2.40 -14.34
C GLU A 46 -6.34 3.20 -15.57
N GLU A 47 -7.30 3.77 -16.31
CA GLU A 47 -7.04 4.58 -17.49
C GLU A 47 -6.77 6.04 -17.12
N ILE A 48 -7.44 6.55 -16.07
CA ILE A 48 -7.24 7.93 -15.58
C ILE A 48 -6.14 8.05 -14.52
N LEU A 49 -5.65 6.92 -14.00
CA LEU A 49 -4.64 6.92 -12.95
C LEU A 49 -3.30 7.37 -13.52
N THR A 50 -2.83 8.52 -13.05
CA THR A 50 -1.53 9.10 -13.42
C THR A 50 -0.84 9.66 -12.17
N VAL A 51 0.46 9.97 -12.27
CA VAL A 51 1.18 10.64 -11.17
C VAL A 51 0.47 11.93 -10.77
N ALA A 52 0.08 12.74 -11.76
CA ALA A 52 -0.63 13.99 -11.54
C ALA A 52 -1.99 13.77 -10.85
N THR A 53 -2.69 12.68 -11.16
CA THR A 53 -3.96 12.32 -10.49
C THR A 53 -3.74 11.97 -9.01
N VAL A 54 -2.69 11.20 -8.69
CA VAL A 54 -2.33 10.86 -7.30
C VAL A 54 -1.90 12.11 -6.52
N GLU A 55 -1.08 12.97 -7.11
CA GLU A 55 -0.66 14.24 -6.50
C GLU A 55 -1.85 15.17 -6.26
N ARG A 56 -2.79 15.25 -7.21
CA ARG A 56 -4.02 16.03 -7.08
C ARG A 56 -4.89 15.50 -5.93
N MET A 57 -5.02 14.18 -5.79
CA MET A 57 -5.74 13.56 -4.69
C MET A 57 -5.16 14.00 -3.33
N VAL A 58 -3.84 13.91 -3.16
CA VAL A 58 -3.17 14.31 -1.92
C VAL A 58 -3.32 15.82 -1.68
N SER A 59 -3.17 16.62 -2.72
CA SER A 59 -3.32 18.09 -2.63
C SER A 59 -4.75 18.49 -2.24
N GLN A 60 -5.75 17.82 -2.79
CA GLN A 60 -7.15 18.04 -2.45
C GLN A 60 -7.46 17.66 -1.00
N PHE A 61 -6.91 16.54 -0.52
CA PHE A 61 -7.00 16.18 0.89
C PHE A 61 -6.40 17.28 1.80
N LEU A 62 -5.18 17.74 1.50
CA LEU A 62 -4.53 18.80 2.27
C LEU A 62 -5.32 20.11 2.24
N HIS A 63 -5.92 20.44 1.10
CA HIS A 63 -6.82 21.60 0.98
C HIS A 63 -8.04 21.46 1.90
N HIS A 64 -8.73 20.32 1.89
CA HIS A 64 -9.88 20.09 2.77
C HIS A 64 -9.51 20.04 4.26
N VAL A 65 -8.30 19.56 4.59
CA VAL A 65 -7.77 19.65 5.96
C VAL A 65 -7.61 21.10 6.37
N LYS A 66 -7.01 21.94 5.51
CA LYS A 66 -6.84 23.38 5.76
C LYS A 66 -8.17 24.11 5.92
N MET A 67 -9.18 23.72 5.16
CA MET A 67 -10.53 24.28 5.23
C MET A 67 -11.38 23.70 6.37
N GLY A 68 -10.92 22.64 7.04
CA GLY A 68 -11.66 21.95 8.09
C GLY A 68 -12.83 21.08 7.60
N THR A 69 -12.96 20.84 6.29
CA THR A 69 -14.11 20.16 5.66
C THR A 69 -13.85 18.70 5.29
N TRP A 70 -12.69 18.15 5.63
CA TRP A 70 -12.28 16.81 5.21
C TRP A 70 -13.22 15.68 5.69
N ARG A 71 -13.98 15.87 6.78
CA ARG A 71 -14.91 14.83 7.28
C ARG A 71 -16.15 14.74 6.41
N GLU A 72 -16.65 15.89 5.99
CA GLU A 72 -17.83 16.11 5.15
C GLU A 72 -17.52 15.66 3.71
N GLU A 73 -16.31 15.96 3.25
CA GLU A 73 -15.77 15.55 1.94
C GLU A 73 -15.50 14.04 1.80
N GLY A 74 -15.87 13.25 2.82
CA GLY A 74 -15.89 11.79 2.74
C GLY A 74 -14.53 11.12 2.82
N TRP A 75 -13.50 11.80 3.35
CA TRP A 75 -12.18 11.20 3.60
C TRP A 75 -12.24 10.18 4.76
N PRO A 76 -11.26 9.26 4.84
CA PRO A 76 -11.17 8.32 5.96
C PRO A 76 -11.15 9.04 7.31
N THR A 77 -11.91 8.56 8.30
CA THR A 77 -12.07 9.22 9.62
C THR A 77 -11.19 8.65 10.72
N VAL A 78 -10.45 7.58 10.41
CA VAL A 78 -9.65 6.81 11.36
C VAL A 78 -8.21 6.84 10.87
N TRP A 79 -7.31 7.47 11.63
CA TRP A 79 -5.90 7.71 11.21
C TRP A 79 -5.84 8.30 9.80
N THR A 80 -6.53 9.42 9.63
CA THR A 80 -6.88 10.00 8.34
C THR A 80 -5.66 10.27 7.46
N ASP A 81 -4.66 10.96 7.99
CA ASP A 81 -3.39 11.27 7.34
C ASP A 81 -2.65 10.01 6.88
N TYR A 82 -2.50 9.04 7.77
CA TYR A 82 -1.88 7.75 7.47
C TYR A 82 -2.67 6.97 6.40
N SER A 83 -3.99 6.94 6.52
CA SER A 83 -4.86 6.21 5.58
C SER A 83 -4.82 6.81 4.19
N VAL A 84 -4.85 8.14 4.08
CA VAL A 84 -4.72 8.85 2.79
C VAL A 84 -3.33 8.62 2.19
N SER A 85 -2.27 8.66 2.98
CA SER A 85 -0.91 8.34 2.51
C SER A 85 -0.82 6.92 1.94
N LYS A 86 -1.44 5.93 2.60
CA LYS A 86 -1.45 4.55 2.08
C LYS A 86 -2.37 4.34 0.88
N LEU A 87 -3.48 5.07 0.79
CA LEU A 87 -4.31 5.08 -0.42
C LEU A 87 -3.52 5.62 -1.62
N ALA A 88 -2.77 6.71 -1.44
CA ALA A 88 -1.91 7.28 -2.48
C ALA A 88 -0.82 6.29 -2.92
N LEU A 89 -0.18 5.60 -1.97
CA LEU A 89 0.84 4.60 -2.27
C LEU A 89 0.28 3.39 -3.04
N ASN A 90 -0.92 2.94 -2.69
CA ASN A 90 -1.60 1.85 -3.40
C ASN A 90 -1.94 2.25 -4.85
N ALA A 91 -2.50 3.45 -5.04
CA ALA A 91 -2.78 4.00 -6.36
C ALA A 91 -1.49 4.11 -7.20
N TYR A 92 -0.43 4.68 -6.63
CA TYR A 92 0.84 4.81 -7.31
C TYR A 92 1.46 3.46 -7.70
N SER A 93 1.32 2.44 -6.84
CA SER A 93 1.81 1.10 -7.14
C SER A 93 1.08 0.44 -8.32
N ARG A 94 -0.23 0.68 -8.47
CA ARG A 94 -1.01 0.22 -9.65
C ARG A 94 -0.54 0.91 -10.92
N LEU A 95 -0.33 2.23 -10.86
CA LEU A 95 0.24 2.98 -11.97
C LEU A 95 1.61 2.42 -12.39
N LEU A 96 2.50 2.20 -11.42
CA LEU A 96 3.81 1.61 -11.69
C LEU A 96 3.70 0.20 -12.28
N ALA A 97 2.77 -0.63 -11.79
CA ALA A 97 2.53 -1.96 -12.34
C ALA A 97 2.18 -1.92 -13.84
N LYS A 98 1.28 -1.01 -14.25
CA LYS A 98 0.93 -0.78 -15.66
C LYS A 98 2.13 -0.30 -16.48
N GLN A 99 2.93 0.61 -15.94
CA GLN A 99 4.13 1.13 -16.63
C GLN A 99 5.24 0.07 -16.82
N GLN A 100 5.28 -0.93 -15.95
CA GLN A 100 6.28 -2.01 -15.99
C GLN A 100 5.77 -3.29 -16.69
N GLU A 101 4.56 -3.26 -17.24
CA GLU A 101 3.99 -4.38 -17.97
C GLU A 101 4.91 -4.81 -19.14
N GLY A 102 5.14 -6.11 -19.28
CA GLY A 102 6.03 -6.67 -20.30
C GLY A 102 7.53 -6.50 -20.05
N ARG A 103 7.95 -5.84 -18.97
CA ARG A 103 9.38 -5.60 -18.64
C ARG A 103 9.99 -6.63 -17.70
N GLY A 104 9.26 -7.70 -17.37
CA GLY A 104 9.73 -8.73 -16.44
C GLY A 104 9.81 -8.25 -14.98
N LEU A 105 9.07 -7.21 -14.61
CA LEU A 105 8.99 -6.68 -13.24
C LEU A 105 7.59 -6.86 -12.68
N SER A 106 7.51 -7.16 -11.39
CA SER A 106 6.23 -7.24 -10.67
C SER A 106 6.21 -6.17 -9.58
N VAL A 107 5.17 -5.33 -9.59
CA VAL A 107 5.01 -4.22 -8.64
C VAL A 107 3.78 -4.47 -7.78
N ASN A 108 3.96 -4.57 -6.47
CA ASN A 108 2.88 -4.94 -5.57
C ASN A 108 2.95 -4.21 -4.23
N CYS A 109 1.80 -4.14 -3.58
CA CYS A 109 1.67 -3.64 -2.21
C CYS A 109 1.47 -4.78 -1.23
N PHE A 110 1.93 -4.59 0.00
CA PHE A 110 1.74 -5.58 1.06
C PHE A 110 1.42 -4.98 2.40
N CYS A 111 0.39 -5.51 3.03
CA CYS A 111 0.07 -5.24 4.41
C CYS A 111 0.53 -6.41 5.29
N PRO A 112 1.60 -6.22 6.11
CA PRO A 112 2.04 -7.22 7.09
C PRO A 112 1.03 -7.40 8.23
N GLY A 113 0.02 -6.53 8.31
CA GLY A 113 -0.97 -6.44 9.37
C GLY A 113 -0.43 -5.85 10.66
N PHE A 114 -1.11 -6.15 11.77
CA PHE A 114 -0.83 -5.49 13.04
C PHE A 114 0.40 -6.09 13.73
N THR A 115 1.56 -5.48 13.46
CA THR A 115 2.89 -5.99 13.86
C THR A 115 3.46 -5.22 15.05
N ARG A 116 4.05 -5.94 16.02
CA ARG A 116 4.68 -5.40 17.23
C ARG A 116 5.98 -4.65 16.92
N THR A 117 5.89 -3.36 16.65
CA THR A 117 7.04 -2.49 16.32
C THR A 117 7.03 -1.20 17.15
N SER A 118 8.07 -0.37 17.01
CA SER A 118 8.09 0.96 17.62
C SER A 118 6.92 1.82 17.16
N MET A 119 6.50 1.71 15.89
CA MET A 119 5.35 2.44 15.33
C MET A 119 4.05 2.10 16.06
N THR A 120 3.90 0.86 16.53
CA THR A 120 2.73 0.39 17.28
C THR A 120 2.90 0.44 18.79
N ARG A 121 4.03 0.99 19.27
CA ARG A 121 4.44 0.99 20.68
C ARG A 121 4.48 -0.44 21.25
N GLY A 122 5.01 -1.38 20.48
CA GLY A 122 5.13 -2.80 20.86
C GLY A 122 3.82 -3.59 20.84
N ARG A 123 2.70 -2.98 20.44
CA ARG A 123 1.40 -3.66 20.31
C ARG A 123 1.26 -4.34 18.95
N GLY A 124 0.59 -5.48 18.89
CA GLY A 124 0.44 -6.21 17.63
C GLY A 124 0.07 -7.66 17.87
N SER A 125 -0.64 -8.25 16.92
CA SER A 125 -0.92 -9.68 16.91
C SER A 125 0.18 -10.50 16.22
N ARG A 126 1.18 -9.84 15.63
CA ARG A 126 2.29 -10.47 14.89
C ARG A 126 3.63 -9.95 15.37
N SER A 127 4.67 -10.78 15.28
CA SER A 127 6.06 -10.35 15.47
C SER A 127 6.60 -9.67 14.20
N PRO A 128 7.62 -8.79 14.32
CA PRO A 128 8.36 -8.25 13.18
C PRO A 128 8.97 -9.33 12.29
N GLU A 129 9.49 -10.39 12.90
CA GLU A 129 10.14 -11.52 12.22
C GLU A 129 9.12 -12.27 11.36
N GLU A 130 7.94 -12.57 11.91
CA GLU A 130 6.84 -13.16 11.14
C GLU A 130 6.52 -12.25 9.95
N ALA A 131 6.17 -10.98 10.21
CA ALA A 131 5.82 -10.00 9.19
C ALA A 131 6.85 -9.89 8.05
N ALA A 132 8.13 -9.88 8.40
CA ALA A 132 9.25 -9.83 7.46
C ALA A 132 9.37 -11.13 6.66
N GLU A 133 9.18 -12.29 7.28
CA GLU A 133 9.28 -13.59 6.60
C GLU A 133 8.35 -13.68 5.38
N VAL A 134 7.07 -13.27 5.50
CA VAL A 134 6.16 -13.26 4.34
C VAL A 134 6.49 -12.15 3.36
N GLY A 135 6.91 -10.98 3.84
CA GLY A 135 7.38 -9.91 2.95
C GLY A 135 8.54 -10.38 2.07
N VAL A 136 9.52 -11.06 2.66
CA VAL A 136 10.67 -11.66 1.95
C VAL A 136 10.21 -12.79 1.03
N LYS A 137 9.33 -13.68 1.47
CA LYS A 137 8.77 -14.73 0.59
C LYS A 137 8.12 -14.15 -0.65
N LEU A 138 7.32 -13.08 -0.50
CA LEU A 138 6.68 -12.40 -1.63
C LEU A 138 7.71 -11.67 -2.50
N ALA A 139 8.75 -11.09 -1.90
CA ALA A 139 9.85 -10.43 -2.60
C ALA A 139 10.71 -11.39 -3.45
N LEU A 140 10.81 -12.66 -3.04
CA LEU A 140 11.61 -13.69 -3.70
C LEU A 140 10.83 -14.51 -4.75
N LEU A 141 9.51 -14.30 -4.88
CA LEU A 141 8.75 -14.93 -5.95
C LEU A 141 9.16 -14.37 -7.30
N SER A 142 9.26 -15.24 -8.30
CA SER A 142 9.51 -14.78 -9.66
C SER A 142 8.34 -13.93 -10.17
N PRO A 143 8.59 -12.93 -11.04
CA PRO A 143 7.53 -12.13 -11.66
C PRO A 143 6.45 -12.96 -12.36
N HIS A 144 6.78 -14.16 -12.86
CA HIS A 144 5.80 -15.09 -13.45
C HIS A 144 4.86 -15.74 -12.44
N GLN A 145 5.29 -15.87 -11.19
CA GLN A 145 4.50 -16.46 -10.10
C GLN A 145 3.72 -15.41 -9.31
N LEU A 146 4.03 -14.12 -9.51
CA LEU A 146 3.43 -13.03 -8.77
C LEU A 146 2.68 -12.08 -9.71
N PRO A 147 1.34 -12.01 -9.64
CA PRO A 147 0.60 -11.02 -10.41
C PRO A 147 1.07 -9.61 -10.05
N THR A 148 1.07 -8.70 -11.02
CA THR A 148 1.48 -7.30 -10.83
C THR A 148 0.26 -6.43 -10.52
N GLY A 149 0.45 -5.31 -9.82
CA GLY A 149 -0.59 -4.34 -9.50
C GLY A 149 -1.51 -4.72 -8.32
N ASN A 150 -1.20 -5.81 -7.61
CA ASN A 150 -2.04 -6.32 -6.53
C ASN A 150 -1.66 -5.78 -5.16
N PHE A 151 -2.66 -5.78 -4.28
CA PHE A 151 -2.50 -5.53 -2.85
C PHE A 151 -2.65 -6.84 -2.07
N PHE A 152 -1.55 -7.28 -1.46
CA PHE A 152 -1.52 -8.47 -0.63
C PHE A 152 -1.73 -8.11 0.82
N LYS A 153 -2.72 -8.75 1.46
CA LYS A 153 -2.92 -8.66 2.89
C LYS A 153 -2.53 -9.97 3.52
N TRP A 154 -1.66 -9.92 4.54
CA TRP A 154 -1.44 -11.10 5.36
C TRP A 154 -2.71 -11.43 6.15
N CYS A 155 -3.41 -12.47 5.69
CA CYS A 155 -4.34 -13.30 6.44
C CYS A 155 -3.97 -14.76 6.15
N THR A 156 -3.67 -15.56 7.18
CA THR A 156 -3.56 -17.02 6.98
C THR A 156 -4.96 -17.62 6.76
N PRO A 157 -5.17 -18.68 5.93
CA PRO A 157 -4.26 -19.40 5.03
C PRO A 157 -4.71 -19.31 3.55
N SER A 158 -4.88 -18.12 2.99
CA SER A 158 -4.78 -17.93 1.53
C SER A 158 -4.58 -16.45 1.28
N LEU A 159 -3.49 -16.12 0.59
CA LEU A 159 -3.17 -14.78 0.12
C LEU A 159 -4.36 -14.25 -0.68
N TYR A 160 -5.14 -13.40 -0.05
CA TYR A 160 -6.35 -12.85 -0.63
C TYR A 160 -6.00 -11.52 -1.31
N SER A 161 -6.12 -11.44 -2.64
CA SER A 161 -6.17 -10.17 -3.37
C SER A 161 -7.62 -9.66 -3.36
N LYS A 162 -7.87 -8.56 -2.65
CA LYS A 162 -9.17 -7.86 -2.69
C LYS A 162 -8.87 -6.38 -2.92
N LEU A 163 -9.25 -5.90 -4.09
CA LEU A 163 -9.51 -4.48 -4.35
C LEU A 163 -10.70 -4.01 -3.50
#